data_AF-A0A9D3ND81-F1
#
_entry.id   AF-A0A9D3ND81-F1
#
_cell.length_a   1.000
_cell.length_b   1.000
_cell.length_c   1.000
_cell.angle_alpha   90.00
_cell.angle_beta   90.00
_cell.angle_gamma   90.00
#
_symmetry.space_group_name_H-M   'P 1'
#
loop_
_entity.id
_entity.type
_entity.pdbx_description
1 polymer ?
#
loop_
_entity_poly.entity_id
_entity_poly.type
_entity_poly.pdbx_seq_one_letter_code
_entity_poly.pdbx_strand_id
1 'polypeptide(L)'
;MVLVLEVVLVVVVLLVVLLLVVLLLVLLVVLVVVVLLLVVLVVVLVVVLVVVLLLVVLVVVVLLLVLLVVVLVVVVLLVVLLVVVLVVVLVVVLLVVLLVVVLVVVLLMVLVVVLLVVLVVVLLLVVLVVVLVVVLLVLVVVLLVVLVVVLLVLVVVLLVVVLVENPYMCNNECDAATEELAHPPELMFDFEGRNPTTFWQSTTWKKYPKPLQVNITLSWDKTIELTDDIVITFESGRPEQMVLEKSLDYGRTWQPYQFYATDCLDAFTMEPRSVREFSQRTLLDIICTEDYSRGYVWKYDKTVRFEIKDRFALFAGPRLHNMASLYGQLDTTRNLRDFFTLTDLRIRLLRPATGATTVDEENLSRYFYAISDIKVQGR
;
A
#
# COMPACT_ATOMS: atom_id res chain seq x y z
N MET A 1 25.17 63.95 184.82
CA MET A 1 24.33 63.27 183.82
C MET A 1 24.32 64.05 182.49
N VAL A 2 25.48 64.50 182.01
CA VAL A 2 25.63 65.35 180.80
C VAL A 2 26.74 64.78 179.89
N LEU A 3 27.80 64.21 180.46
CA LEU A 3 28.89 63.52 179.74
C LEU A 3 28.47 62.26 178.95
N VAL A 4 27.36 61.61 179.31
CA VAL A 4 26.90 60.37 178.63
C VAL A 4 26.14 60.71 177.33
N LEU A 5 25.56 61.90 177.20
CA LEU A 5 24.77 62.30 176.03
C LEU A 5 25.65 62.83 174.87
N GLU A 6 26.73 63.57 175.19
CA GLU A 6 27.68 64.06 174.17
C GLU A 6 28.50 62.93 173.53
N VAL A 7 28.94 61.94 174.30
CA VAL A 7 29.67 60.78 173.75
C VAL A 7 28.77 59.93 172.86
N VAL A 8 27.50 59.75 173.23
CA VAL A 8 26.51 59.03 172.39
C VAL A 8 26.24 59.79 171.10
N LEU A 9 26.10 61.12 171.13
CA LEU A 9 25.85 61.92 169.93
C LEU A 9 27.04 61.90 168.96
N VAL A 10 28.27 62.04 169.45
CA VAL A 10 29.48 61.96 168.61
C VAL A 10 29.64 60.57 168.00
N VAL A 11 29.40 59.49 168.77
CA VAL A 11 29.45 58.12 168.25
C VAL A 11 28.35 57.87 167.21
N VAL A 12 27.14 58.40 167.42
CA VAL A 12 26.04 58.30 166.45
C VAL A 12 26.34 59.09 165.18
N VAL A 13 26.86 60.31 165.28
CA VAL A 13 27.25 61.12 164.10
C VAL A 13 28.40 60.46 163.35
N LEU A 14 29.42 59.95 164.04
CA LEU A 14 30.53 59.23 163.41
C LEU A 14 30.04 57.94 162.76
N LEU A 15 29.12 57.19 163.39
CA LEU A 15 28.49 56.02 162.78
C LEU A 15 27.68 56.41 161.55
N VAL A 16 26.89 57.48 161.60
CA VAL A 16 26.08 57.93 160.47
C VAL A 16 26.95 58.40 159.32
N VAL A 17 28.03 59.14 159.58
CA VAL A 17 29.01 59.57 158.57
C VAL A 17 29.75 58.36 157.99
N LEU A 18 30.20 57.43 158.83
CA LEU A 18 30.84 56.18 158.37
C LEU A 18 29.86 55.34 157.53
N LEU A 19 28.59 55.25 157.95
CA LEU A 19 27.54 54.55 157.21
C LEU A 19 27.25 55.24 155.88
N LEU A 20 27.24 56.58 155.83
CA LEU A 20 27.06 57.36 154.61
C LEU A 20 28.24 57.18 153.66
N VAL A 21 29.47 57.20 154.17
CA VAL A 21 30.70 57.00 153.37
C VAL A 21 30.74 55.57 152.83
N VAL A 22 30.43 54.57 153.67
CA VAL A 22 30.32 53.17 153.24
C VAL A 22 29.20 53.01 152.21
N LEU A 23 28.04 53.63 152.42
CA LEU A 23 26.94 53.61 151.46
C LEU A 23 27.32 54.27 150.14
N LEU A 24 28.03 55.41 150.16
CA LEU A 24 28.51 56.11 148.97
C LEU A 24 29.57 55.30 148.23
N LEU A 25 30.49 54.64 148.94
CA LEU A 25 31.48 53.71 148.38
C LEU A 25 30.81 52.48 147.78
N VAL A 26 29.83 51.89 148.46
CA VAL A 26 29.04 50.77 147.92
C VAL A 26 28.27 51.22 146.68
N LEU A 27 27.64 52.40 146.69
CA LEU A 27 26.92 52.94 145.54
C LEU A 27 27.85 53.24 144.37
N LEU A 28 29.06 53.77 144.64
CA LEU A 28 30.09 54.01 143.63
C LEU A 28 30.62 52.69 143.05
N VAL A 29 30.89 51.69 143.88
CA VAL A 29 31.31 50.35 143.43
C VAL A 29 30.20 49.70 142.61
N VAL A 30 28.94 49.77 143.06
CA VAL A 30 27.78 49.29 142.30
C VAL A 30 27.66 50.02 140.97
N LEU A 31 27.82 51.35 140.94
CA LEU A 31 27.78 52.15 139.70
C LEU A 31 28.92 51.75 138.75
N VAL A 32 30.16 51.61 139.24
CA VAL A 32 31.32 51.20 138.44
C VAL A 32 31.12 49.78 137.89
N VAL A 33 30.61 48.85 138.71
CA VAL A 33 30.29 47.48 138.27
C VAL A 33 29.17 47.49 137.23
N VAL A 34 28.11 48.28 137.42
CA VAL A 34 27.02 48.43 136.45
C VAL A 34 27.54 49.03 135.13
N VAL A 35 28.36 50.07 135.18
CA VAL A 35 28.97 50.68 133.98
C VAL A 35 29.90 49.69 133.29
N LEU A 36 30.75 48.95 134.02
CA LEU A 36 31.60 47.90 133.46
C LEU A 36 30.78 46.79 132.80
N LEU A 37 29.71 46.31 133.46
CA LEU A 37 28.80 45.31 132.90
C LEU A 37 28.09 45.83 131.64
N LEU A 38 27.67 47.09 131.63
CA LEU A 38 27.09 47.74 130.45
C LEU A 38 28.10 47.86 129.30
N VAL A 39 29.34 48.28 129.58
CA VAL A 39 30.40 48.34 128.56
C VAL A 39 30.70 46.96 128.00
N VAL A 40 30.85 45.94 128.86
CA VAL A 40 31.04 44.55 128.42
C VAL A 40 29.86 44.07 127.58
N LEU A 41 28.62 44.34 128.01
CA LEU A 41 27.42 43.99 127.26
C LEU A 41 27.39 44.66 125.87
N VAL A 42 27.70 45.96 125.79
CA VAL A 42 27.78 46.69 124.52
C VAL A 42 28.88 46.12 123.63
N VAL A 43 30.07 45.87 124.17
CA VAL A 43 31.18 45.27 123.40
C VAL A 43 30.79 43.90 122.87
N VAL A 44 30.20 43.03 123.71
CA VAL A 44 29.72 41.71 123.29
C VAL A 44 28.65 41.85 122.21
N LEU A 45 27.68 42.75 122.37
CA LEU A 45 26.64 42.98 121.36
C LEU A 45 27.22 43.47 120.03
N VAL A 46 28.19 44.39 120.06
CA VAL A 46 28.88 44.89 118.86
C VAL A 46 29.68 43.77 118.20
N VAL A 47 30.42 42.96 118.96
CA VAL A 47 31.17 41.82 118.43
C VAL A 47 30.23 40.81 117.79
N VAL A 48 29.13 40.46 118.45
CA VAL A 48 28.10 39.56 117.89
C VAL A 48 27.50 40.15 116.63
N LEU A 49 27.15 41.44 116.60
CA LEU A 49 26.61 42.11 115.41
C LEU A 49 27.61 42.08 114.24
N VAL A 50 28.88 42.38 114.49
CA VAL A 50 29.94 42.33 113.47
C VAL A 50 30.14 40.92 112.95
N VAL A 51 30.17 39.91 113.82
CA VAL A 51 30.29 38.50 113.42
C VAL A 51 29.09 38.08 112.59
N VAL A 52 27.86 38.41 113.01
CA VAL A 52 26.64 38.13 112.24
C VAL A 52 26.70 38.82 110.88
N LEU A 53 27.09 40.10 110.83
CA LEU A 53 27.21 40.84 109.57
C LEU A 53 28.26 40.20 108.65
N LEU A 54 29.43 39.83 109.17
CA LEU A 54 30.47 39.14 108.41
C LEU A 54 29.98 37.78 107.90
N LEU A 55 29.24 37.01 108.71
CA LEU A 55 28.63 35.76 108.30
C LEU A 55 27.57 35.97 107.21
N VAL A 56 26.71 36.99 107.33
CA VAL A 56 25.72 37.33 106.29
C VAL A 56 26.42 37.72 104.99
N VAL A 57 27.43 38.58 105.06
CA VAL A 57 28.23 38.97 103.88
C VAL A 57 28.90 37.75 103.25
N LEU A 58 29.49 36.86 104.05
CA LEU A 58 30.10 35.62 103.56
C LEU A 58 29.07 34.74 102.86
N VAL A 59 27.90 34.52 103.45
CA VAL A 59 26.81 33.73 102.84
C VAL A 59 26.35 34.36 101.53
N VAL A 60 26.14 35.68 101.49
CA VAL A 60 25.75 36.40 100.27
C VAL A 60 26.83 36.26 99.19
N VAL A 61 28.10 36.44 99.53
CA VAL A 61 29.22 36.27 98.58
C VAL A 61 29.26 34.84 98.04
N VAL A 62 29.13 33.82 98.91
CA VAL A 62 29.09 32.42 98.48
C VAL A 62 27.88 32.16 97.56
N LEU A 63 26.68 32.66 97.90
CA LEU A 63 25.50 32.52 97.06
C LEU A 63 25.68 33.20 95.69
N LEU A 64 26.26 34.40 95.65
CA LEU A 64 26.58 35.11 94.41
C LEU A 64 27.61 34.35 93.56
N LEU A 65 28.64 33.77 94.19
CA LEU A 65 29.63 32.93 93.51
C LEU A 65 28.99 31.65 92.95
N VAL A 66 28.14 30.97 93.72
CA VAL A 66 27.40 29.79 93.25
C VAL A 66 26.48 30.19 92.09
N LEU A 67 25.74 31.29 92.20
CA LEU A 67 24.90 31.80 91.12
C LEU A 67 25.72 32.10 89.86
N LEU A 68 26.87 32.75 90.01
CA LEU A 68 27.78 33.05 88.90
C LEU A 68 28.26 31.78 88.21
N VAL A 69 28.66 30.76 88.97
CA VAL A 69 29.08 29.45 88.43
C VAL A 69 27.93 28.77 87.72
N VAL A 70 26.72 28.77 88.30
CA VAL A 70 25.53 28.19 87.66
C VAL A 70 25.22 28.90 86.34
N VAL A 71 25.22 30.23 86.33
CA VAL A 71 25.01 31.02 85.10
C VAL A 71 26.09 30.70 84.07
N LEU A 72 27.36 30.64 84.47
CA LEU A 72 28.46 30.31 83.56
C LEU A 72 28.29 28.91 82.96
N VAL A 73 27.94 27.90 83.77
CA VAL A 73 27.69 26.53 83.31
C VAL A 73 26.51 26.51 82.34
N VAL A 74 25.42 27.20 82.64
CA VAL A 74 24.26 27.30 81.73
C VAL A 74 24.65 27.97 80.41
N VAL A 75 25.40 29.06 80.45
CA VAL A 75 25.89 29.75 79.24
C VAL A 75 26.79 28.82 78.41
N VAL A 76 27.74 28.12 79.04
CA VAL A 76 28.60 27.15 78.35
C VAL A 76 27.77 26.02 77.72
N LEU A 77 26.80 25.46 78.45
CA LEU A 77 25.90 24.43 77.92
C LEU A 77 25.08 24.94 76.74
N LEU A 78 24.55 26.17 76.80
CA LEU A 78 23.81 26.79 75.70
C LEU A 78 24.71 27.03 74.48
N VAL A 79 25.94 27.49 74.68
CA VAL A 79 26.91 27.68 73.58
C VAL A 79 27.28 26.34 72.94
N VAL A 80 27.56 25.31 73.75
CA VAL A 80 27.84 23.95 73.24
C VAL A 80 26.63 23.41 72.46
N LEU A 81 25.42 23.54 73.00
CA LEU A 81 24.19 23.14 72.31
C LEU A 81 24.03 23.88 70.97
N LEU A 82 24.24 25.20 70.95
CA LEU A 82 24.16 26.02 69.75
C LEU A 82 25.19 25.56 68.69
N VAL A 83 26.43 25.31 69.09
CA VAL A 83 27.48 24.81 68.20
C VAL A 83 27.12 23.44 67.65
N VAL A 84 26.64 22.51 68.49
CA VAL A 84 26.20 21.18 68.04
C VAL A 84 25.06 21.30 67.03
N VAL A 85 24.04 22.12 67.31
CA VAL A 85 22.93 22.36 66.38
C VAL A 85 23.44 22.95 65.07
N LEU A 86 24.34 23.93 65.11
CA LEU A 86 24.91 24.55 63.91
C LEU A 86 25.70 23.53 63.07
N VAL A 87 26.51 22.68 63.70
CA VAL A 87 27.27 21.63 63.03
C VAL A 87 26.33 20.60 62.41
N VAL A 88 25.30 20.16 63.12
CA VAL A 88 24.29 19.21 62.60
C VAL A 88 23.57 19.82 61.38
N VAL A 89 23.12 21.07 61.48
CA VAL A 89 22.48 21.78 60.35
C VAL A 89 23.44 21.87 59.16
N LEU A 90 24.70 22.25 59.38
CA LEU A 90 25.70 22.33 58.32
C LEU A 90 25.92 20.97 57.64
N VAL A 91 26.04 19.89 58.42
CA VAL A 91 26.20 18.52 57.89
C VAL A 91 24.98 18.10 57.09
N VAL A 92 23.76 18.36 57.59
CA VAL A 92 22.51 18.05 56.87
C VAL A 92 22.44 18.83 55.55
N VAL A 93 22.74 20.14 55.56
CA VAL A 93 22.77 20.96 54.34
C VAL A 93 23.80 20.41 53.35
N LEU A 94 25.00 20.06 53.81
CA LEU A 94 26.04 19.48 52.96
C LEU A 94 25.60 18.15 52.34
N LEU A 95 24.98 17.28 53.12
CA LEU A 95 24.44 15.99 52.65
C LEU A 95 23.32 16.20 51.62
N VAL A 96 22.41 17.15 51.84
CA VAL A 96 21.35 17.49 50.89
C VAL A 96 21.93 18.04 49.59
N VAL A 97 22.89 18.97 49.67
CA VAL A 97 23.58 19.52 48.48
C VAL A 97 24.29 18.39 47.72
N LEU A 98 25.03 17.53 48.41
CA LEU A 98 25.70 16.38 47.80
C LEU A 98 24.69 15.45 47.10
N LEU A 99 23.57 15.13 47.76
CA LEU A 99 22.50 14.31 47.19
C LEU A 99 21.92 14.95 45.92
N VAL A 100 21.65 16.26 45.94
CA VAL A 100 21.14 16.99 44.77
C VAL A 100 22.16 16.97 43.63
N VAL A 101 23.44 17.20 43.92
CA VAL A 101 24.51 17.14 42.90
C VAL A 101 24.59 15.74 42.29
N VAL A 102 24.59 14.69 43.11
CA VAL A 102 24.59 13.29 42.62
C VAL A 102 23.36 13.01 41.77
N LEU A 103 22.17 13.43 42.20
CA LEU A 103 20.94 13.24 41.44
C LEU A 103 20.98 13.96 40.09
N VAL A 104 21.48 15.20 40.05
CA VAL A 104 21.64 15.98 38.80
C VAL A 104 22.63 15.30 37.87
N VAL A 105 23.78 14.84 38.37
CA VAL A 105 24.78 14.12 37.56
C VAL A 105 24.19 12.84 37.00
N VAL A 106 23.47 12.04 37.81
CA VAL A 106 22.80 10.82 37.34
C VAL A 106 21.77 11.14 36.26
N LEU A 107 20.94 12.18 36.47
CA LEU A 107 19.94 12.61 35.49
C LEU A 107 20.59 13.04 34.16
N LEU A 108 21.69 13.80 34.23
CA LEU A 108 22.46 14.21 33.05
C LEU A 108 23.07 13.01 32.32
N MET A 109 23.64 12.05 33.06
CA MET A 109 24.18 10.81 32.47
C MET A 109 23.09 10.01 31.76
N VAL A 110 21.92 9.85 32.38
CA VAL A 110 20.75 9.18 31.78
C VAL A 110 20.31 9.93 30.51
N LEU A 111 20.22 11.26 30.56
CA LEU A 111 19.85 12.08 29.40
C LEU A 111 20.83 11.89 28.23
N VAL A 112 22.14 11.88 28.51
CA VAL A 112 23.18 11.65 27.49
C VAL A 112 23.04 10.26 26.89
N VAL A 113 22.84 9.22 27.70
CA VAL A 113 22.63 7.84 27.22
C VAL A 113 21.39 7.76 26.34
N VAL A 114 20.27 8.34 26.77
CA VAL A 114 19.02 8.37 25.97
C VAL A 114 19.25 9.07 24.63
N LEU A 115 19.93 10.22 24.63
CA LEU A 115 20.25 10.95 23.40
C LEU A 115 21.13 10.13 22.45
N LEU A 116 22.13 9.42 22.97
CA LEU A 116 22.98 8.52 22.18
C LEU A 116 22.18 7.35 21.60
N VAL A 117 21.30 6.73 22.38
CA VAL A 117 20.43 5.65 21.88
C VAL A 117 19.53 6.17 20.75
N VAL A 118 18.90 7.32 20.94
CA VAL A 118 18.05 7.95 19.91
C VAL A 118 18.86 8.25 18.65
N LEU A 119 20.08 8.80 18.78
CA LEU A 119 20.97 9.06 17.65
C LEU A 119 21.31 7.77 16.88
N VAL A 120 21.66 6.69 17.59
CA VAL A 120 21.97 5.39 16.97
C VAL A 120 20.74 4.83 16.23
N VAL A 121 19.54 4.90 16.83
CA VAL A 121 18.30 4.46 16.19
C VAL A 121 18.02 5.26 14.92
N VAL A 122 18.16 6.59 14.97
CA VAL A 122 17.99 7.46 13.80
C VAL A 122 18.99 7.10 12.70
N LEU A 123 20.27 6.89 13.04
CA LEU A 123 21.30 6.48 12.08
C LEU A 123 20.95 5.13 11.44
N LEU A 124 20.51 4.14 12.21
CA LEU A 124 20.08 2.83 11.70
C LEU A 124 18.88 2.96 10.75
N LEU A 125 17.90 3.80 11.08
CA LEU A 125 16.76 4.08 10.21
C LEU A 125 17.19 4.73 8.90
N VAL A 126 18.11 5.70 8.95
CA VAL A 126 18.67 6.34 7.74
C VAL A 126 19.37 5.29 6.87
N VAL A 127 20.22 4.45 7.46
CA VAL A 127 20.91 3.37 6.74
C VAL A 127 19.90 2.40 6.11
N LEU A 128 18.86 2.01 6.84
CA LEU A 128 17.80 1.14 6.33
C LEU A 128 17.09 1.76 5.11
N VAL A 129 16.74 3.05 5.19
CA VAL A 129 16.11 3.77 4.07
C VAL A 129 17.04 3.83 2.87
N VAL A 130 18.33 4.13 3.06
CA VAL A 130 19.32 4.15 1.99
C VAL A 130 19.44 2.77 1.32
N VAL A 131 19.53 1.69 2.12
CA VAL A 131 19.58 0.31 1.59
C VAL A 131 18.32 -0.01 0.79
N LEU A 132 17.14 0.34 1.29
CA LEU A 132 15.87 0.12 0.59
C LEU A 132 15.83 0.87 -0.75
N VAL A 133 16.28 2.12 -0.78
CA VAL A 133 16.37 2.92 -2.01
C VAL A 133 17.34 2.28 -3.00
N VAL A 134 18.51 1.82 -2.55
CA VAL A 134 19.48 1.14 -3.41
C VAL A 134 18.90 -0.17 -3.97
N VAL A 135 18.24 -0.98 -3.15
CA VAL A 135 17.58 -2.22 -3.60
C VAL A 135 16.49 -1.93 -4.62
N LEU A 136 15.67 -0.90 -4.39
CA LEU A 136 14.64 -0.47 -5.34
C LEU A 136 15.24 -0.02 -6.67
N LEU A 137 16.32 0.79 -6.62
CA LEU A 137 17.03 1.22 -7.82
C LEU A 137 17.61 0.03 -8.60
N VAL A 138 18.24 -0.92 -7.91
CA VAL A 138 18.75 -2.15 -8.54
C VAL A 138 17.61 -2.94 -9.17
N LEU A 139 16.48 -3.10 -8.49
CA LEU A 139 15.31 -3.79 -9.03
C LEU A 139 14.77 -3.10 -10.28
N VAL A 140 14.68 -1.77 -10.28
CA VAL A 140 14.26 -0.97 -11.44
C VAL A 140 15.23 -1.16 -12.61
N VAL A 141 16.55 -1.12 -12.35
CA VAL A 141 17.56 -1.36 -13.39
C VAL A 141 17.44 -2.77 -13.95
N VAL A 142 17.28 -3.79 -13.10
CA VAL A 142 17.08 -5.18 -13.55
C VAL A 142 15.81 -5.29 -14.38
N LEU A 143 14.70 -4.69 -13.95
CA LEU A 143 13.44 -4.71 -14.71
C LEU A 143 13.59 -4.01 -16.06
N LEU A 144 14.29 -2.88 -16.12
CA LEU A 144 14.60 -2.18 -17.36
C LEU A 144 15.47 -3.02 -18.28
N VAL A 145 16.51 -3.69 -17.76
CA VAL A 145 17.36 -4.60 -18.53
C VAL A 145 16.54 -5.77 -19.05
N VAL A 146 15.70 -6.39 -18.22
CA VAL A 146 14.80 -7.48 -18.65
C VAL A 146 13.83 -6.97 -19.72
N LEU A 147 13.24 -5.79 -19.54
CA LEU A 147 12.36 -5.18 -20.52
C LEU A 147 13.08 -4.93 -21.85
N VAL A 148 14.31 -4.39 -21.81
CA VAL A 148 15.15 -4.17 -23.00
C VAL A 148 15.51 -5.50 -23.64
N VAL A 149 15.89 -6.53 -22.88
CA VAL A 149 16.18 -7.87 -23.40
C VAL A 149 14.94 -8.47 -24.03
N VAL A 150 13.77 -8.38 -23.39
CA VAL A 150 12.50 -8.85 -23.95
C VAL A 150 12.16 -8.08 -25.21
N LEU A 151 12.30 -6.75 -25.23
CA LEU A 151 12.10 -5.93 -26.43
C LEU A 151 13.10 -6.31 -27.53
N LEU A 152 14.38 -6.51 -27.21
CA LEU A 152 15.39 -6.95 -28.16
C LEU A 152 15.08 -8.35 -28.69
N VAL A 153 14.66 -9.28 -27.84
CA VAL A 153 14.20 -10.62 -28.27
C VAL A 153 12.95 -10.48 -29.12
N LEU A 154 11.99 -9.62 -28.76
CA LEU A 154 10.79 -9.40 -29.55
C LEU A 154 11.13 -8.77 -30.90
N VAL A 155 12.06 -7.81 -30.93
CA VAL A 155 12.59 -7.19 -32.15
C VAL A 155 13.36 -8.20 -32.96
N VAL A 156 14.21 -9.03 -32.36
CA VAL A 156 14.93 -10.11 -33.07
C VAL A 156 13.97 -11.16 -33.55
N VAL A 157 12.94 -11.54 -32.80
CA VAL A 157 11.89 -12.46 -33.25
C VAL A 157 11.07 -11.82 -34.34
N LEU A 158 10.74 -10.53 -34.27
CA LEU A 158 10.05 -9.80 -35.32
C LEU A 158 10.93 -9.66 -36.56
N LEU A 159 12.21 -9.32 -36.38
CA LEU A 159 13.21 -9.20 -37.43
C LEU A 159 13.51 -10.56 -38.02
N VAL A 160 13.51 -11.64 -37.24
CA VAL A 160 13.54 -13.02 -37.72
C VAL A 160 12.25 -13.26 -38.46
N VAL A 161 11.05 -13.13 -37.91
CA VAL A 161 9.76 -13.27 -38.63
C VAL A 161 9.62 -12.37 -39.88
N VAL A 162 10.38 -11.28 -39.99
CA VAL A 162 10.45 -10.36 -41.13
C VAL A 162 11.61 -10.71 -42.10
N LEU A 163 12.74 -11.24 -41.63
CA LEU A 163 13.93 -11.63 -42.41
C LEU A 163 13.94 -13.12 -42.76
N VAL A 164 13.70 -13.99 -41.76
CA VAL A 164 12.93 -15.22 -41.92
C VAL A 164 11.50 -14.78 -42.12
N GLU A 165 11.18 -14.40 -43.35
CA GLU A 165 9.91 -14.83 -43.94
C GLU A 165 9.55 -16.15 -43.25
N ASN A 166 8.50 -16.14 -42.44
CA ASN A 166 7.84 -17.33 -41.94
C ASN A 166 8.06 -18.44 -42.98
N PRO A 167 8.45 -19.69 -42.65
CA PRO A 167 8.64 -20.71 -43.70
C PRO A 167 7.41 -20.92 -44.60
N TYR A 168 6.29 -20.26 -44.28
CA TYR A 168 5.06 -20.20 -45.06
C TYR A 168 4.48 -18.79 -45.32
N MET A 169 5.21 -17.69 -45.09
CA MET A 169 4.83 -16.35 -45.57
C MET A 169 6.07 -15.59 -46.07
N CYS A 170 6.60 -16.12 -47.17
CA CYS A 170 7.09 -15.42 -48.38
C CYS A 170 8.17 -16.26 -49.09
N ASN A 171 7.99 -17.57 -49.29
CA ASN A 171 8.56 -18.13 -50.51
C ASN A 171 7.75 -17.53 -51.67
N ASN A 172 8.24 -16.42 -52.22
CA ASN A 172 7.64 -15.59 -53.26
C ASN A 172 7.55 -16.30 -54.63
N GLU A 173 7.55 -17.63 -54.62
CA GLU A 173 7.52 -18.47 -55.79
C GLU A 173 6.53 -19.61 -55.56
N CYS A 174 5.40 -19.52 -56.26
CA CYS A 174 4.55 -20.66 -56.55
C CYS A 174 5.16 -21.36 -57.76
N ASP A 175 5.67 -22.58 -57.56
CA ASP A 175 6.27 -23.40 -58.61
C ASP A 175 5.53 -24.73 -58.71
N ALA A 176 4.89 -24.96 -59.86
CA ALA A 176 4.14 -26.18 -60.13
C ALA A 176 5.04 -27.43 -60.26
N ALA A 177 6.35 -27.27 -60.47
CA ALA A 177 7.29 -28.39 -60.55
C ALA A 177 7.76 -28.89 -59.17
N THR A 178 7.64 -28.06 -58.14
CA THR A 178 8.14 -28.35 -56.79
C THR A 178 6.96 -28.60 -55.85
N GLU A 179 6.82 -29.83 -55.34
CA GLU A 179 5.66 -30.26 -54.54
C GLU A 179 5.40 -29.36 -53.31
N GLU A 180 6.46 -28.88 -52.65
CA GLU A 180 6.37 -28.01 -51.46
C GLU A 180 5.90 -26.57 -51.78
N LEU A 181 5.97 -26.15 -53.05
CA LEU A 181 5.62 -24.79 -53.52
C LEU A 181 4.41 -24.79 -54.46
N ALA A 182 3.90 -25.98 -54.78
CA ALA A 182 2.77 -26.15 -55.67
C ALA A 182 1.46 -25.91 -54.90
N HIS A 183 0.57 -25.12 -55.51
CA HIS A 183 -0.76 -24.83 -54.98
C HIS A 183 -1.86 -25.34 -55.92
N PRO A 184 -1.94 -26.66 -56.16
CA PRO A 184 -2.83 -27.20 -57.17
C PRO A 184 -4.29 -27.25 -56.68
N PRO A 185 -5.28 -27.39 -57.59
CA PRO A 185 -6.70 -27.30 -57.23
C PRO A 185 -7.19 -28.34 -56.22
N GLU A 186 -6.52 -29.49 -56.10
CA GLU A 186 -6.88 -30.58 -55.19
C GLU A 186 -6.82 -30.14 -53.73
N LEU A 187 -6.01 -29.12 -53.41
CA LEU A 187 -5.90 -28.55 -52.07
C LEU A 187 -7.16 -27.82 -51.61
N MET A 188 -8.14 -27.55 -52.49
CA MET A 188 -9.43 -27.00 -52.08
C MET A 188 -10.37 -28.03 -51.44
N PHE A 189 -10.01 -29.32 -51.44
CA PHE A 189 -10.86 -30.43 -50.96
C PHE A 189 -10.13 -31.40 -50.04
N ASP A 190 -8.97 -31.00 -49.52
CA ASP A 190 -8.20 -31.87 -48.65
C ASP A 190 -8.74 -31.86 -47.20
N PHE A 191 -8.00 -32.45 -46.27
CA PHE A 191 -8.46 -32.55 -44.89
C PHE A 191 -8.27 -31.22 -44.16
N GLU A 192 -9.38 -30.59 -43.76
CA GLU A 192 -9.40 -29.34 -42.99
C GLU A 192 -8.66 -29.46 -41.64
N GLY A 193 -8.03 -28.37 -41.20
CA GLY A 193 -7.40 -28.28 -39.88
C GLY A 193 -5.94 -28.72 -39.83
N ARG A 194 -5.30 -28.91 -40.99
CA ARG A 194 -3.84 -29.01 -41.06
C ARG A 194 -3.19 -27.70 -40.62
N ASN A 195 -2.03 -27.83 -39.98
CA ASN A 195 -1.18 -26.71 -39.64
C ASN A 195 0.24 -27.04 -40.13
N PRO A 196 0.74 -26.41 -41.21
CA PRO A 196 0.18 -25.25 -41.91
C PRO A 196 -1.06 -25.56 -42.78
N THR A 197 -1.86 -24.53 -43.09
CA THR A 197 -3.01 -24.64 -44.00
C THR A 197 -2.53 -24.83 -45.44
N THR A 198 -3.14 -25.79 -46.14
CA THR A 198 -2.98 -26.04 -47.57
C THR A 198 -4.03 -25.23 -48.34
N PHE A 199 -3.69 -24.79 -49.56
CA PHE A 199 -4.61 -23.99 -50.38
C PHE A 199 -4.22 -24.01 -51.85
N TRP A 200 -5.21 -23.94 -52.72
CA TRP A 200 -5.04 -23.60 -54.13
C TRP A 200 -4.75 -22.11 -54.26
N GLN A 201 -3.96 -21.71 -55.27
CA GLN A 201 -3.64 -20.31 -55.55
C GLN A 201 -3.70 -20.00 -57.05
N SER A 202 -4.30 -18.85 -57.37
CA SER A 202 -4.30 -18.29 -58.74
C SER A 202 -3.00 -17.52 -59.06
N THR A 203 -2.78 -17.24 -60.34
CA THR A 203 -1.76 -16.26 -60.73
C THR A 203 -2.06 -14.87 -60.16
N THR A 204 -1.02 -14.09 -59.88
CA THR A 204 -1.15 -12.71 -59.41
C THR A 204 -1.70 -11.77 -60.49
N TRP A 205 -2.22 -10.61 -60.08
CA TRP A 205 -2.88 -9.64 -60.96
C TRP A 205 -1.91 -8.79 -61.81
N LYS A 206 -0.80 -9.38 -62.27
CA LYS A 206 0.24 -8.69 -63.08
C LYS A 206 -0.27 -8.10 -64.40
N LYS A 207 -1.45 -8.52 -64.87
CA LYS A 207 -2.08 -8.03 -66.11
C LYS A 207 -3.01 -6.83 -65.89
N TYR A 208 -3.01 -6.23 -64.70
CA TYR A 208 -3.79 -5.01 -64.42
C TYR A 208 -3.53 -3.93 -65.49
N PRO A 209 -4.55 -3.20 -65.97
CA PRO A 209 -5.94 -3.14 -65.49
C PRO A 209 -6.88 -4.23 -66.02
N LYS A 210 -6.40 -5.21 -66.80
CA LYS A 210 -7.26 -6.32 -67.26
C LYS A 210 -7.78 -7.11 -66.05
N PRO A 211 -9.09 -7.33 -65.88
CA PRO A 211 -9.63 -8.04 -64.73
C PRO A 211 -9.00 -9.43 -64.53
N LEU A 212 -8.64 -9.77 -63.29
CA LEU A 212 -8.22 -11.12 -62.91
C LEU A 212 -9.46 -11.96 -62.70
N GLN A 213 -9.94 -12.58 -63.77
CA GLN A 213 -11.11 -13.47 -63.72
C GLN A 213 -10.68 -14.93 -63.64
N VAL A 214 -11.23 -15.67 -62.67
CA VAL A 214 -10.96 -17.10 -62.49
C VAL A 214 -12.28 -17.83 -62.28
N ASN A 215 -12.44 -18.95 -62.99
CA ASN A 215 -13.60 -19.83 -62.85
C ASN A 215 -13.15 -21.15 -62.24
N ILE A 216 -13.81 -21.55 -61.15
CA ILE A 216 -13.64 -22.87 -60.53
C ILE A 216 -14.93 -23.62 -60.73
N THR A 217 -14.86 -24.73 -61.45
CA THR A 217 -16.03 -25.57 -61.76
C THR A 217 -15.92 -26.88 -61.01
N LEU A 218 -16.97 -27.22 -60.26
CA LEU A 218 -17.13 -28.48 -59.54
C LEU A 218 -18.21 -29.27 -60.26
N SER A 219 -17.84 -30.45 -60.77
CA SER A 219 -18.71 -31.31 -61.58
C SER A 219 -18.83 -32.67 -60.91
N TRP A 220 -20.05 -33.11 -60.63
CA TRP A 220 -20.30 -34.39 -59.96
C TRP A 220 -20.71 -35.53 -60.91
N ASP A 221 -20.92 -35.21 -62.19
CA ASP A 221 -21.49 -36.12 -63.21
C ASP A 221 -22.76 -36.86 -62.73
N LYS A 222 -23.46 -36.23 -61.79
CA LYS A 222 -24.65 -36.73 -61.12
C LYS A 222 -25.42 -35.56 -60.55
N THR A 223 -26.73 -35.69 -60.54
CA THR A 223 -27.61 -34.78 -59.81
C THR A 223 -27.48 -35.00 -58.30
N ILE A 224 -27.13 -33.94 -57.56
CA ILE A 224 -27.05 -33.94 -56.09
C ILE A 224 -28.01 -32.92 -55.49
N GLU A 225 -28.57 -33.23 -54.33
CA GLU A 225 -29.37 -32.30 -53.52
C GLU A 225 -28.54 -31.78 -52.35
N LEU A 226 -28.37 -30.46 -52.25
CA LEU A 226 -27.62 -29.83 -51.17
C LEU A 226 -28.37 -29.94 -49.84
N THR A 227 -27.63 -30.24 -48.77
CA THR A 227 -28.18 -30.47 -47.42
C THR A 227 -27.64 -29.51 -46.36
N ASP A 228 -26.52 -28.84 -46.65
CA ASP A 228 -25.86 -27.87 -45.77
C ASP A 228 -25.39 -26.67 -46.59
N ASP A 229 -24.96 -25.60 -45.91
CA ASP A 229 -24.39 -24.41 -46.53
C ASP A 229 -23.19 -24.77 -47.42
N ILE A 230 -23.07 -24.08 -48.56
CA ILE A 230 -21.81 -24.11 -49.30
C ILE A 230 -20.88 -23.12 -48.61
N VAL A 231 -19.72 -23.59 -48.15
CA VAL A 231 -18.73 -22.76 -47.47
C VAL A 231 -17.44 -22.78 -48.27
N ILE A 232 -16.98 -21.60 -48.66
CA ILE A 232 -15.70 -21.40 -49.36
C ILE A 232 -14.78 -20.64 -48.41
N THR A 233 -13.67 -21.25 -48.03
CA THR A 233 -12.68 -20.66 -47.14
C THR A 233 -11.50 -20.17 -47.96
N PHE A 234 -11.27 -18.86 -47.95
CA PHE A 234 -10.17 -18.23 -48.67
C PHE A 234 -8.93 -18.14 -47.79
N GLU A 235 -7.77 -18.57 -48.29
CA GLU A 235 -6.51 -18.25 -47.63
C GLU A 235 -6.11 -16.78 -47.89
N SER A 236 -6.40 -16.29 -49.10
CA SER A 236 -6.29 -14.87 -49.46
C SER A 236 -7.42 -14.05 -48.82
N GLY A 237 -7.44 -12.74 -49.06
CA GLY A 237 -8.65 -11.95 -48.82
C GLY A 237 -9.83 -12.47 -49.66
N ARG A 238 -11.04 -12.33 -49.13
CA ARG A 238 -12.28 -12.68 -49.85
C ARG A 238 -12.46 -11.75 -51.07
N PRO A 239 -12.95 -12.26 -52.21
CA PRO A 239 -13.12 -11.48 -53.43
C PRO A 239 -13.97 -10.23 -53.22
N GLU A 240 -13.62 -9.12 -53.89
CA GLU A 240 -14.49 -7.94 -53.91
C GLU A 240 -15.69 -8.12 -54.82
N GLN A 241 -15.57 -9.00 -55.82
CA GLN A 241 -16.64 -9.36 -56.73
C GLN A 241 -16.52 -10.86 -57.05
N MET A 242 -17.56 -11.63 -56.71
CA MET A 242 -17.68 -13.03 -57.11
C MET A 242 -19.15 -13.42 -57.35
N VAL A 243 -19.34 -14.43 -58.17
CA VAL A 243 -20.67 -15.01 -58.47
C VAL A 243 -20.60 -16.50 -58.25
N LEU A 244 -21.54 -17.03 -57.48
CA LEU A 244 -21.80 -18.46 -57.40
C LEU A 244 -22.86 -18.80 -58.44
N GLU A 245 -22.56 -19.75 -59.31
CA GLU A 245 -23.47 -20.25 -60.33
C GLU A 245 -23.68 -21.75 -60.12
N LYS A 246 -24.80 -22.26 -60.63
CA LYS A 246 -25.09 -23.68 -60.65
C LYS A 246 -25.61 -24.12 -62.03
N SER A 247 -25.49 -25.41 -62.29
CA SER A 247 -26.01 -26.07 -63.47
C SER A 247 -26.93 -27.22 -63.06
N LEU A 248 -27.99 -27.45 -63.82
CA LEU A 248 -28.90 -28.59 -63.67
C LEU A 248 -28.77 -29.61 -64.82
N ASP A 249 -27.93 -29.31 -65.81
CA ASP A 249 -27.84 -30.02 -67.08
C ASP A 249 -26.40 -30.37 -67.49
N TYR A 250 -25.57 -30.72 -66.50
CA TYR A 250 -24.20 -31.22 -66.69
C TYR A 250 -23.29 -30.19 -67.40
N GLY A 251 -23.33 -28.95 -66.93
CA GLY A 251 -22.47 -27.84 -67.32
C GLY A 251 -22.88 -27.14 -68.61
N ARG A 252 -24.02 -27.49 -69.21
CA ARG A 252 -24.48 -26.91 -70.47
C ARG A 252 -25.04 -25.50 -70.28
N THR A 253 -25.85 -25.28 -69.24
CA THR A 253 -26.45 -23.98 -68.95
C THR A 253 -26.12 -23.46 -67.54
N TRP A 254 -25.77 -22.17 -67.57
CA TRP A 254 -25.39 -21.28 -66.48
C TRP A 254 -26.56 -20.58 -65.79
N GLN A 255 -26.90 -20.84 -64.52
CA GLN A 255 -27.76 -19.92 -63.76
C GLN A 255 -27.07 -19.35 -62.50
N PRO A 256 -27.23 -18.05 -62.21
CA PRO A 256 -26.69 -17.46 -61.00
C PRO A 256 -27.41 -18.01 -59.79
N TYR A 257 -26.65 -18.23 -58.72
CA TYR A 257 -27.13 -18.77 -57.47
C TYR A 257 -27.08 -17.70 -56.36
N GLN A 258 -25.98 -16.95 -56.27
CA GLN A 258 -25.83 -15.78 -55.41
C GLN A 258 -24.70 -14.87 -55.91
N PHE A 259 -24.87 -13.56 -55.78
CA PHE A 259 -23.85 -12.56 -56.08
C PHE A 259 -23.23 -12.05 -54.78
N TYR A 260 -21.92 -11.77 -54.82
CA TYR A 260 -21.18 -11.22 -53.69
C TYR A 260 -20.35 -10.05 -54.19
N ALA A 261 -20.51 -8.89 -53.57
CA ALA A 261 -19.75 -7.70 -53.92
C ALA A 261 -19.45 -6.83 -52.71
N THR A 262 -18.39 -6.02 -52.75
CA THR A 262 -18.18 -4.93 -51.78
C THR A 262 -19.25 -3.85 -51.87
N ASP A 263 -19.67 -3.57 -53.10
CA ASP A 263 -20.76 -2.68 -53.49
C ASP A 263 -21.62 -3.39 -54.54
N CYS A 264 -22.81 -3.84 -54.13
CA CYS A 264 -23.73 -4.60 -54.99
C CYS A 264 -24.35 -3.74 -56.11
N LEU A 265 -24.57 -2.45 -55.85
CA LEU A 265 -25.15 -1.52 -56.81
C LEU A 265 -24.15 -1.23 -57.93
N ASP A 266 -22.89 -0.99 -57.59
CA ASP A 266 -21.82 -0.77 -58.57
C ASP A 266 -21.49 -2.04 -59.38
N ALA A 267 -21.32 -3.18 -58.70
CA ALA A 267 -20.83 -4.41 -59.33
C ALA A 267 -21.86 -5.10 -60.23
N PHE A 268 -23.11 -5.17 -59.78
CA PHE A 268 -24.15 -6.00 -60.42
C PHE A 268 -25.47 -5.26 -60.62
N THR A 269 -25.54 -3.96 -60.32
CA THR A 269 -26.79 -3.16 -60.40
C THR A 269 -27.94 -3.76 -59.58
N MET A 270 -27.60 -4.35 -58.42
CA MET A 270 -28.55 -4.98 -57.50
C MET A 270 -28.53 -4.27 -56.15
N GLU A 271 -29.68 -4.15 -55.50
CA GLU A 271 -29.73 -3.72 -54.10
C GLU A 271 -29.12 -4.80 -53.19
N PRO A 272 -28.29 -4.41 -52.21
CA PRO A 272 -27.72 -5.36 -51.27
C PRO A 272 -28.83 -5.93 -50.37
N ARG A 273 -28.89 -7.25 -50.25
CA ARG A 273 -29.83 -7.97 -49.39
C ARG A 273 -29.09 -9.06 -48.61
N SER A 274 -29.64 -9.44 -47.47
CA SER A 274 -29.17 -10.58 -46.68
C SER A 274 -30.22 -11.69 -46.66
N VAL A 275 -29.80 -12.97 -46.60
CA VAL A 275 -30.70 -14.12 -46.52
C VAL A 275 -31.57 -14.06 -45.26
N ARG A 276 -31.11 -13.38 -44.21
CA ARG A 276 -31.86 -13.15 -42.96
C ARG A 276 -33.17 -12.37 -43.16
N GLU A 277 -33.29 -11.63 -44.26
CA GLU A 277 -34.49 -10.84 -44.61
C GLU A 277 -35.50 -11.66 -45.43
N PHE A 278 -35.21 -12.92 -45.73
CA PHE A 278 -36.11 -13.72 -46.54
C PHE A 278 -37.38 -14.14 -45.82
N SER A 279 -38.42 -14.28 -46.62
CA SER A 279 -39.67 -14.91 -46.27
C SER A 279 -39.84 -16.20 -47.08
N GLN A 280 -40.83 -17.01 -46.74
CA GLN A 280 -41.19 -18.21 -47.52
C GLN A 280 -41.52 -17.91 -48.99
N ARG A 281 -41.85 -16.66 -49.35
CA ARG A 281 -42.15 -16.29 -50.75
C ARG A 281 -40.91 -15.88 -51.55
N THR A 282 -39.91 -15.34 -50.88
CA THR A 282 -38.69 -14.78 -51.48
C THR A 282 -37.49 -15.71 -51.32
N LEU A 283 -37.69 -16.93 -50.82
CA LEU A 283 -36.61 -17.85 -50.46
C LEU A 283 -35.80 -18.33 -51.67
N LEU A 284 -36.37 -18.22 -52.88
CA LEU A 284 -35.73 -18.62 -54.14
C LEU A 284 -35.10 -17.42 -54.85
N ASP A 285 -35.23 -16.22 -54.26
CA ASP A 285 -34.65 -15.01 -54.83
C ASP A 285 -33.13 -15.16 -54.86
N ILE A 286 -32.58 -14.78 -56.00
CA ILE A 286 -31.15 -14.62 -56.21
C ILE A 286 -30.82 -13.19 -55.80
N ILE A 287 -29.95 -13.05 -54.80
CA ILE A 287 -29.58 -11.75 -54.23
C ILE A 287 -28.12 -11.43 -54.46
N CYS A 288 -27.79 -10.16 -54.28
CA CYS A 288 -26.42 -9.73 -54.03
C CYS A 288 -26.25 -9.40 -52.55
N THR A 289 -25.23 -9.98 -51.91
CA THR A 289 -24.88 -9.70 -50.51
C THR A 289 -23.51 -9.07 -50.40
N GLU A 290 -23.38 -8.13 -49.46
CA GLU A 290 -22.13 -7.44 -49.13
C GLU A 290 -21.50 -7.98 -47.84
N ASP A 291 -22.18 -8.90 -47.15
CA ASP A 291 -21.82 -9.45 -45.84
C ASP A 291 -20.44 -10.13 -45.87
N TYR A 292 -20.05 -10.71 -47.01
CA TYR A 292 -18.82 -11.47 -47.18
C TYR A 292 -17.71 -10.74 -47.96
N SER A 293 -17.95 -9.52 -48.45
CA SER A 293 -17.00 -8.83 -49.32
C SER A 293 -16.50 -7.50 -48.74
N ARG A 294 -17.25 -6.86 -47.82
CA ARG A 294 -16.85 -5.57 -47.20
C ARG A 294 -15.64 -5.68 -46.24
N GLY A 295 -14.84 -4.60 -46.25
CA GLY A 295 -13.62 -4.23 -45.51
C GLY A 295 -13.14 -5.01 -44.27
N TYR A 296 -11.80 -5.06 -44.13
CA TYR A 296 -10.97 -5.42 -42.95
C TYR A 296 -11.16 -6.78 -42.25
N VAL A 297 -12.20 -7.55 -42.55
CA VAL A 297 -12.42 -8.84 -41.87
C VAL A 297 -11.49 -9.97 -42.37
N TRP A 298 -10.67 -9.73 -43.40
CA TRP A 298 -9.76 -10.74 -43.97
C TRP A 298 -8.79 -11.37 -42.95
N LYS A 299 -8.53 -10.70 -41.82
CA LYS A 299 -7.65 -11.22 -40.76
C LYS A 299 -8.33 -12.23 -39.82
N TYR A 300 -9.66 -12.22 -39.70
CA TYR A 300 -10.41 -13.05 -38.73
C TYR A 300 -11.58 -13.84 -39.32
N ASP A 301 -12.11 -13.44 -40.48
CA ASP A 301 -13.15 -14.17 -41.22
C ASP A 301 -12.75 -14.31 -42.68
N LYS A 302 -12.36 -15.54 -43.02
CA LYS A 302 -11.90 -15.97 -44.34
C LYS A 302 -13.00 -16.66 -45.16
N THR A 303 -14.22 -16.75 -44.62
CA THR A 303 -15.28 -17.59 -45.20
C THR A 303 -16.28 -16.78 -46.03
N VAL A 304 -16.71 -17.35 -47.16
CA VAL A 304 -17.88 -16.93 -47.93
C VAL A 304 -18.88 -18.08 -47.86
N ARG A 305 -20.16 -17.77 -47.61
CA ARG A 305 -21.20 -18.78 -47.45
C ARG A 305 -22.32 -18.58 -48.44
N PHE A 306 -22.92 -19.68 -48.86
CA PHE A 306 -24.24 -19.72 -49.46
C PHE A 306 -25.18 -20.39 -48.47
N GLU A 307 -26.09 -19.60 -47.93
CA GLU A 307 -26.84 -19.92 -46.70
C GLU A 307 -28.07 -20.78 -47.00
N ILE A 308 -27.87 -22.09 -47.06
CA ILE A 308 -28.89 -23.10 -47.29
C ILE A 308 -29.67 -23.37 -46.01
N LYS A 309 -28.98 -23.46 -44.87
CA LYS A 309 -29.61 -23.68 -43.56
C LYS A 309 -30.55 -22.55 -43.19
N ASP A 310 -30.20 -21.30 -43.49
CA ASP A 310 -31.08 -20.15 -43.25
C ASP A 310 -32.34 -20.22 -44.12
N ARG A 311 -32.22 -20.66 -45.39
CA ARG A 311 -33.39 -20.89 -46.26
C ARG A 311 -34.25 -22.07 -45.76
N PHE A 312 -33.64 -23.16 -45.29
CA PHE A 312 -34.35 -24.29 -44.69
C PHE A 312 -35.07 -23.93 -43.39
N ALA A 313 -34.48 -23.03 -42.59
CA ALA A 313 -35.06 -22.58 -41.33
C ALA A 313 -36.42 -21.88 -41.51
N LEU A 314 -36.72 -21.35 -42.70
CA LEU A 314 -38.04 -20.76 -43.03
C LEU A 314 -39.18 -21.80 -43.02
N PHE A 315 -38.88 -23.08 -43.17
CA PHE A 315 -39.85 -24.18 -43.10
C PHE A 315 -39.63 -25.08 -41.88
N ALA A 316 -38.37 -25.41 -41.56
CA ALA A 316 -38.02 -26.30 -40.46
C ALA A 316 -37.86 -25.61 -39.08
N GLY A 317 -37.95 -24.28 -39.05
CA GLY A 317 -37.70 -23.45 -37.88
C GLY A 317 -36.20 -23.17 -37.65
N PRO A 318 -35.85 -22.19 -36.79
CA PRO A 318 -34.48 -21.71 -36.60
C PRO A 318 -33.49 -22.76 -36.05
N ARG A 319 -34.01 -23.81 -35.40
CA ARG A 319 -33.21 -24.95 -34.90
C ARG A 319 -33.28 -26.18 -35.82
N LEU A 320 -33.91 -26.06 -36.99
CA LEU A 320 -34.02 -27.13 -37.96
C LEU A 320 -34.66 -28.42 -37.40
N HIS A 321 -35.54 -28.31 -36.40
CA HIS A 321 -36.19 -29.46 -35.76
C HIS A 321 -37.42 -29.95 -36.53
N ASN A 322 -38.13 -29.07 -37.23
CA ASN A 322 -39.35 -29.43 -37.97
C ASN A 322 -39.04 -29.88 -39.40
N MET A 323 -38.14 -30.84 -39.54
CA MET A 323 -37.69 -31.35 -40.85
C MET A 323 -38.82 -31.97 -41.68
N ALA A 324 -39.84 -32.54 -41.03
CA ALA A 324 -41.01 -33.08 -41.72
C ALA A 324 -41.74 -32.02 -42.57
N SER A 325 -41.84 -30.78 -42.06
CA SER A 325 -42.45 -29.68 -42.81
C SER A 325 -41.62 -29.29 -44.04
N LEU A 326 -40.30 -29.21 -43.91
CA LEU A 326 -39.39 -28.92 -45.03
C LEU A 326 -39.47 -30.02 -46.11
N TYR A 327 -39.37 -31.30 -45.73
CA TYR A 327 -39.46 -32.39 -46.69
C TYR A 327 -40.80 -32.42 -47.42
N GLY A 328 -41.92 -32.19 -46.71
CA GLY A 328 -43.23 -32.06 -47.35
C GLY A 328 -43.31 -30.94 -48.39
N GLN A 329 -42.64 -29.81 -48.15
CA GLN A 329 -42.56 -28.71 -49.12
C GLN A 329 -41.65 -29.04 -50.32
N LEU A 330 -40.50 -29.67 -50.09
CA LEU A 330 -39.60 -30.16 -51.14
C LEU A 330 -40.22 -31.27 -52.01
N ASP A 331 -41.16 -32.04 -51.45
CA ASP A 331 -41.93 -33.07 -52.18
C ASP A 331 -43.04 -32.51 -53.04
N THR A 332 -43.70 -31.46 -52.58
CA THR A 332 -44.84 -30.86 -53.28
C THR A 332 -44.44 -29.76 -54.26
N THR A 333 -43.34 -29.06 -54.01
CA THR A 333 -42.93 -27.88 -54.78
C THR A 333 -41.65 -28.15 -55.57
N ARG A 334 -41.81 -28.46 -56.87
CA ARG A 334 -40.69 -28.76 -57.77
C ARG A 334 -39.62 -27.64 -57.81
N ASN A 335 -40.03 -26.39 -57.97
CA ASN A 335 -39.08 -25.26 -58.04
C ASN A 335 -38.22 -25.12 -56.78
N LEU A 336 -38.79 -25.46 -55.62
CA LEU A 336 -38.08 -25.44 -54.34
C LEU A 336 -37.00 -26.52 -54.29
N ARG A 337 -37.34 -27.75 -54.72
CA ARG A 337 -36.38 -28.84 -54.85
C ARG A 337 -35.28 -28.51 -55.84
N ASP A 338 -35.67 -28.12 -57.06
CA ASP A 338 -34.75 -27.79 -58.15
C ASP A 338 -33.80 -26.65 -57.76
N PHE A 339 -34.18 -25.78 -56.82
CA PHE A 339 -33.30 -24.74 -56.27
C PHE A 339 -32.15 -25.29 -55.42
N PHE A 340 -32.32 -26.38 -54.67
CA PHE A 340 -31.24 -27.02 -53.90
C PHE A 340 -30.58 -28.17 -54.66
N THR A 341 -31.12 -28.53 -55.82
CA THR A 341 -30.52 -29.51 -56.73
C THR A 341 -29.50 -28.85 -57.66
N LEU A 342 -28.40 -29.55 -57.94
CA LEU A 342 -27.42 -29.19 -58.96
C LEU A 342 -26.67 -30.41 -59.52
N THR A 343 -26.05 -30.23 -60.68
CA THR A 343 -25.10 -31.17 -61.31
C THR A 343 -23.68 -30.63 -61.31
N ASP A 344 -23.56 -29.30 -61.38
CA ASP A 344 -22.30 -28.58 -61.30
C ASP A 344 -22.47 -27.26 -60.55
N LEU A 345 -21.39 -26.82 -59.93
CA LEU A 345 -21.27 -25.54 -59.25
C LEU A 345 -20.10 -24.78 -59.87
N ARG A 346 -20.26 -23.48 -60.11
CA ARG A 346 -19.18 -22.65 -60.63
C ARG A 346 -19.00 -21.40 -59.81
N ILE A 347 -17.80 -21.23 -59.28
CA ILE A 347 -17.38 -20.05 -58.56
C ILE A 347 -16.66 -19.16 -59.58
N ARG A 348 -17.27 -18.02 -59.91
CA ARG A 348 -16.69 -17.01 -60.80
C ARG A 348 -16.11 -15.88 -59.97
N LEU A 349 -14.80 -15.87 -59.85
CA LEU A 349 -14.03 -14.83 -59.18
C LEU A 349 -13.78 -13.71 -60.19
N LEU A 350 -14.25 -12.50 -59.92
CA LEU A 350 -14.24 -11.38 -60.88
C LEU A 350 -13.25 -10.27 -60.50
N ARG A 351 -13.15 -9.96 -59.21
CA ARG A 351 -12.18 -9.00 -58.66
C ARG A 351 -11.59 -9.50 -57.33
N PRO A 352 -10.26 -9.58 -57.17
CA PRO A 352 -9.63 -10.06 -55.94
C PRO A 352 -9.77 -9.03 -54.81
N ALA A 353 -9.46 -9.43 -53.59
CA ALA A 353 -9.40 -8.51 -52.46
C ALA A 353 -8.32 -7.44 -52.71
N THR A 354 -8.69 -6.15 -52.74
CA THR A 354 -7.71 -5.07 -52.89
C THR A 354 -7.39 -4.36 -51.57
N GLY A 355 -8.31 -4.42 -50.60
CA GLY A 355 -8.12 -3.94 -49.22
C GLY A 355 -8.01 -2.42 -49.05
N ALA A 356 -7.95 -1.67 -50.16
CA ALA A 356 -7.86 -0.21 -50.23
C ALA A 356 -8.84 0.32 -51.27
N THR A 357 -9.10 1.63 -51.26
CA THR A 357 -9.96 2.27 -52.27
C THR A 357 -9.36 2.29 -53.67
N THR A 358 -8.05 2.07 -53.79
CA THR A 358 -7.30 2.09 -55.06
C THR A 358 -6.34 0.91 -55.14
N VAL A 359 -6.17 0.38 -56.35
CA VAL A 359 -5.19 -0.67 -56.64
C VAL A 359 -3.81 -0.03 -56.69
N ASP A 360 -2.85 -0.64 -56.02
CA ASP A 360 -1.44 -0.23 -56.09
C ASP A 360 -0.78 -0.93 -57.27
N GLU A 361 -0.57 -0.14 -58.31
CA GLU A 361 0.01 -0.60 -59.56
C GLU A 361 1.49 -0.96 -59.43
N GLU A 362 2.20 -0.46 -58.41
CA GLU A 362 3.60 -0.79 -58.18
C GLU A 362 3.76 -2.19 -57.59
N ASN A 363 2.70 -2.74 -56.98
CA ASN A 363 2.78 -3.95 -56.17
C ASN A 363 1.67 -4.98 -56.50
N LEU A 364 1.48 -5.27 -57.78
CA LEU A 364 0.42 -6.16 -58.29
C LEU A 364 0.55 -7.63 -57.86
N SER A 365 1.71 -8.04 -57.35
CA SER A 365 1.96 -9.40 -56.84
C SER A 365 1.10 -9.74 -55.62
N ARG A 366 0.61 -8.74 -54.87
CA ARG A 366 -0.21 -8.95 -53.67
C ARG A 366 -1.67 -9.30 -53.96
N TYR A 367 -2.11 -9.15 -55.21
CA TYR A 367 -3.48 -9.41 -55.60
C TYR A 367 -3.59 -10.76 -56.29
N PHE A 368 -4.19 -11.72 -55.61
CA PHE A 368 -4.45 -13.07 -56.11
C PHE A 368 -5.62 -13.67 -55.32
N TYR A 369 -6.16 -14.77 -55.82
CA TYR A 369 -7.06 -15.65 -55.08
C TYR A 369 -6.31 -16.83 -54.52
N ALA A 370 -6.62 -17.20 -53.28
CA ALA A 370 -6.24 -18.47 -52.69
C ALA A 370 -7.39 -19.05 -51.89
N ILE A 371 -7.68 -20.34 -52.07
CA ILE A 371 -8.80 -21.05 -51.44
C ILE A 371 -8.24 -22.27 -50.73
N SER A 372 -8.46 -22.34 -49.42
CA SER A 372 -7.99 -23.44 -48.57
C SER A 372 -8.99 -24.58 -48.49
N ASP A 373 -10.28 -24.31 -48.63
CA ASP A 373 -11.31 -25.34 -48.47
C ASP A 373 -12.62 -24.94 -49.15
N ILE A 374 -13.28 -25.91 -49.79
CA ILE A 374 -14.62 -25.78 -50.35
C ILE A 374 -15.48 -26.94 -49.82
N LYS A 375 -16.43 -26.60 -48.96
CA LYS A 375 -17.39 -27.55 -48.42
C LYS A 375 -18.70 -27.48 -49.18
N VAL A 376 -19.03 -28.59 -49.83
CA VAL A 376 -20.34 -28.84 -50.44
C VAL A 376 -20.86 -30.15 -49.87
N GLN A 377 -21.98 -30.10 -49.14
CA GLN A 377 -22.62 -31.29 -48.60
C GLN A 377 -23.97 -31.50 -49.26
N GLY A 378 -24.19 -32.71 -49.73
CA GLY A 378 -25.43 -33.11 -50.39
C GLY A 378 -25.56 -34.63 -50.47
N ARG A 379 -26.67 -35.09 -51.04
CA ARG A 379 -27.03 -36.51 -51.18
C ARG A 379 -27.40 -36.89 -52.62
#